data_AF-A0A7S0L728-F1
#
_entry.id   AF-A0A7S0L728-F1
#
_cell.length_a   1.000
_cell.length_b   1.000
_cell.length_c   1.000
_cell.angle_alpha   90.00
_cell.angle_beta   90.00
_cell.angle_gamma   90.00
#
_symmetry.space_group_name_H-M   'P 1'
#
loop_
_entity.id
_entity.type
_entity.pdbx_description
1 polymer ?
#
loop_
_entity_poly.entity_id
_entity_poly.type
_entity_poly.pdbx_seq_one_letter_code
_entity_poly.pdbx_strand_id
1 'polypeptide(L)'
;VEPRQGSTAGGIELTLTGYNLQLLRPPLTLALGFGDVEIVVHELSVVSNDLITAMLPPAPSLTARARMDIFLTDSLGRTAHKFAAFTYLPGWLPYATTAALLALFCVGALLLVPLYVGRGCREELGRGVVSLARRRTESEGPRVLV
;
A
#
# COMPACT_ATOMS: atom_id res chain seq x y z
N VAL A 1 -15.39 3.03 24.13
CA VAL A 1 -14.48 2.60 23.04
C VAL A 1 -13.19 3.35 23.25
N GLU A 2 -12.28 2.68 23.92
CA GLU A 2 -10.94 3.18 24.21
C GLU A 2 -9.94 2.05 23.94
N PRO A 3 -8.78 2.34 23.32
CA PRO A 3 -8.42 3.61 22.71
C PRO A 3 -9.29 3.94 21.49
N ARG A 4 -9.35 5.22 21.09
CA ARG A 4 -10.09 5.66 19.88
C ARG A 4 -9.29 5.51 18.58
N GLN A 5 -8.02 5.13 18.69
CA GLN A 5 -7.12 4.99 17.56
C GLN A 5 -6.07 3.92 17.82
N GLY A 6 -5.52 3.33 16.76
CA GLY A 6 -4.44 2.38 16.85
C GLY A 6 -3.81 2.05 15.50
N SER A 7 -2.71 1.29 15.53
CA SER A 7 -1.97 0.89 14.34
C SER A 7 -2.70 -0.18 13.53
N THR A 8 -2.53 -0.15 12.21
CA THR A 8 -2.96 -1.24 11.32
C THR A 8 -2.17 -2.55 11.53
N ALA A 9 -1.11 -2.54 12.33
CA ALA A 9 -0.39 -3.74 12.73
C ALA A 9 -1.20 -4.68 13.66
N GLY A 10 -2.31 -4.20 14.24
CA GLY A 10 -3.11 -4.97 15.19
C GLY A 10 -2.47 -5.08 16.58
N GLY A 11 -2.94 -6.04 17.38
CA GLY A 11 -2.46 -6.27 18.75
C GLY A 11 -2.86 -5.17 19.73
N ILE A 12 -3.91 -4.42 19.41
CA ILE A 12 -4.43 -3.34 20.26
C ILE A 12 -5.59 -3.89 21.06
N GLU A 13 -5.49 -3.78 22.38
CA GLU A 13 -6.61 -4.05 23.27
C GLU A 13 -7.64 -2.92 23.18
N LEU A 14 -8.86 -3.28 22.81
CA LEU A 14 -9.98 -2.37 22.67
C LEU A 14 -11.00 -2.64 23.78
N THR A 15 -11.28 -1.62 24.58
CA THR A 15 -12.31 -1.64 25.60
C THR A 15 -13.61 -0.99 25.09
N LEU A 16 -14.67 -1.77 25.07
CA LEU A 16 -16.02 -1.38 24.67
C LEU A 16 -16.89 -1.28 25.93
N THR A 17 -17.31 -0.07 26.24
CA THR A 17 -18.29 0.20 27.30
C THR A 17 -19.66 0.40 26.68
N GLY A 18 -20.66 -0.31 27.20
CA GLY A 18 -22.03 -0.27 26.71
C GLY A 18 -23.03 -0.41 27.87
N TYR A 19 -24.32 -0.39 27.53
CA TYR A 19 -25.38 -0.65 28.49
C TYR A 19 -26.10 -1.93 28.08
N ASN A 20 -26.54 -2.73 29.06
CA ASN A 20 -27.34 -3.93 28.84
C ASN A 20 -26.66 -4.99 27.97
N LEU A 21 -25.32 -5.14 28.01
CA LEU A 21 -24.63 -6.17 27.22
C LEU A 21 -25.02 -7.58 27.67
N GLN A 22 -25.48 -7.73 28.91
CA GLN A 22 -26.12 -8.93 29.46
C GLN A 22 -27.36 -9.43 28.66
N LEU A 23 -27.99 -8.57 27.85
CA LEU A 23 -29.12 -8.97 27.00
C LEU A 23 -28.67 -9.64 25.69
N LEU A 24 -27.38 -9.56 25.37
CA LEU A 24 -26.79 -10.21 24.20
C LEU A 24 -26.46 -11.66 24.56
N ARG A 25 -26.90 -12.60 23.72
CA ARG A 25 -26.57 -14.01 23.85
C ARG A 25 -25.21 -14.32 23.19
N PRO A 26 -24.36 -15.13 23.84
CA PRO A 26 -23.18 -15.65 23.20
C PRO A 26 -23.53 -16.72 22.13
N PRO A 27 -22.68 -16.91 21.10
CA PRO A 27 -21.44 -16.19 20.83
C PRO A 27 -21.69 -14.77 20.30
N LEU A 28 -20.83 -13.84 20.73
CA LEU A 28 -20.81 -12.46 20.24
C LEU A 28 -19.75 -12.34 19.14
N THR A 29 -20.07 -11.61 18.09
CA THR A 29 -19.11 -11.25 17.03
C THR A 29 -18.91 -9.74 17.02
N LEU A 30 -17.66 -9.32 16.98
CA LEU A 30 -17.28 -7.92 16.85
C LEU A 30 -16.69 -7.71 15.47
N ALA A 31 -17.20 -6.74 14.73
CA ALA A 31 -16.70 -6.36 13.42
C ALA A 31 -16.43 -4.85 13.37
N LEU A 32 -15.38 -4.47 12.64
CA LEU A 32 -15.07 -3.09 12.31
C LEU A 32 -15.29 -2.88 10.82
N GLY A 33 -16.20 -1.97 10.47
CA GLY A 33 -16.58 -1.72 9.08
C GLY A 33 -16.22 -0.31 8.62
N PHE A 34 -15.80 -0.18 7.36
CA PHE A 34 -15.71 1.08 6.64
C PHE A 34 -15.83 0.85 5.13
N GLY A 35 -16.90 1.36 4.52
CA GLY A 35 -17.19 1.09 3.11
C GLY A 35 -17.32 -0.42 2.86
N ASP A 36 -16.53 -0.93 1.92
CA ASP A 36 -16.49 -2.36 1.57
C ASP A 36 -15.49 -3.18 2.42
N VAL A 37 -14.84 -2.56 3.41
CA VAL A 37 -13.87 -3.23 4.28
C VAL A 37 -14.55 -3.61 5.58
N GLU A 38 -14.51 -4.91 5.90
CA GLU A 38 -14.94 -5.46 7.18
C GLU A 38 -13.79 -6.24 7.84
N ILE A 39 -13.52 -5.96 9.10
CA ILE A 39 -12.51 -6.63 9.90
C ILE A 39 -13.20 -7.31 11.07
N VAL A 40 -13.24 -8.64 11.02
CA VAL A 40 -13.83 -9.47 12.08
C VAL A 40 -12.81 -9.68 13.20
N VAL A 41 -13.25 -9.47 14.44
CA VAL A 41 -12.45 -9.65 15.64
C VAL A 41 -12.81 -10.99 16.27
N HIS A 42 -11.82 -11.88 16.38
CA HIS A 42 -12.01 -13.24 16.91
C HIS A 42 -11.72 -13.36 18.41
N GLU A 43 -10.90 -12.46 18.94
CA GLU A 43 -10.56 -12.42 20.36
C GLU A 43 -11.41 -11.37 21.08
N LEU A 44 -12.51 -11.83 21.67
CA LEU A 44 -13.48 -11.02 22.39
C LEU A 44 -13.76 -11.67 23.75
N SER A 45 -13.73 -10.86 24.81
CA SER A 45 -14.09 -11.29 26.16
C SER A 45 -15.07 -10.31 26.80
N VAL A 46 -16.13 -10.86 27.38
CA VAL A 46 -17.09 -10.10 28.19
C VAL A 46 -16.55 -10.09 29.61
N VAL A 47 -16.14 -8.92 30.10
CA VAL A 47 -15.57 -8.77 31.45
C VAL A 47 -16.68 -8.53 32.47
N SER A 48 -17.68 -7.74 32.09
CA SER A 48 -18.87 -7.46 32.91
C SER A 48 -20.06 -7.09 32.03
N ASN A 49 -21.22 -6.86 32.66
CA ASN A 49 -22.48 -6.54 31.98
C ASN A 49 -22.43 -5.25 31.14
N ASP A 50 -21.45 -4.38 31.38
CA ASP A 50 -21.29 -3.10 30.71
C ASP A 50 -19.90 -2.93 30.07
N LEU A 51 -19.03 -3.97 30.13
CA LEU A 51 -17.65 -3.91 29.65
C LEU A 51 -17.24 -5.16 28.88
N ILE A 52 -16.79 -4.95 27.65
CA ILE A 52 -16.22 -5.94 26.75
C ILE A 52 -14.80 -5.51 26.37
N THR A 53 -13.89 -6.45 26.33
CA THR A 53 -12.52 -6.27 25.84
C THR A 53 -12.31 -7.11 24.59
N ALA A 54 -11.56 -6.59 23.63
CA ALA A 54 -11.27 -7.30 22.38
C ALA A 54 -9.84 -7.02 21.92
N MET A 55 -9.18 -7.99 21.31
CA MET A 55 -7.88 -7.80 20.67
C MET A 55 -8.07 -7.58 19.17
N LEU A 56 -7.71 -6.40 18.69
CA LEU A 56 -7.84 -6.06 17.28
C LEU A 56 -6.82 -6.83 16.43
N PRO A 57 -7.26 -7.53 15.37
CA PRO A 57 -6.36 -8.22 14.46
C PRO A 57 -5.57 -7.22 13.59
N PRO A 58 -4.47 -7.67 12.96
CA PRO A 58 -3.79 -6.89 11.94
C PRO A 58 -4.72 -6.58 10.76
N ALA A 59 -4.63 -5.37 10.23
CA ALA A 59 -5.42 -4.86 9.11
C ALA A 59 -4.51 -4.37 7.97
N PRO A 60 -3.77 -5.27 7.30
CA PRO A 60 -2.75 -4.89 6.31
C PRO A 60 -3.32 -4.24 5.05
N SER A 61 -4.60 -4.46 4.76
CA SER A 61 -5.31 -3.82 3.64
C SER A 61 -5.48 -2.31 3.82
N LEU A 62 -5.38 -1.80 5.04
CA LEU A 62 -5.50 -0.38 5.35
C LEU A 62 -4.15 0.33 5.19
N THR A 63 -3.97 0.93 4.02
CA THR A 63 -2.77 1.72 3.67
C THR A 63 -2.93 3.21 3.95
N ALA A 64 -4.11 3.64 4.40
CA ALA A 64 -4.43 5.02 4.72
C ALA A 64 -5.17 5.11 6.06
N ARG A 65 -5.27 6.33 6.59
CA ARG A 65 -6.08 6.60 7.78
C ARG A 65 -7.54 6.27 7.50
N ALA A 66 -8.12 5.36 8.29
CA ALA A 66 -9.50 4.93 8.13
C ALA A 66 -10.26 5.03 9.46
N ARG A 67 -11.43 5.69 9.44
CA ARG A 67 -12.35 5.74 10.58
C ARG A 67 -13.34 4.60 10.44
N MET A 68 -13.32 3.70 11.42
CA MET A 68 -14.12 2.48 11.44
C MET A 68 -15.33 2.64 12.33
N ASP A 69 -16.44 2.12 11.82
CA ASP A 69 -17.65 1.82 12.56
C ASP A 69 -17.47 0.50 13.32
N ILE A 70 -18.09 0.38 14.49
CA ILE A 70 -18.02 -0.84 15.31
C ILE A 70 -19.40 -1.48 15.38
N PHE A 71 -19.45 -2.76 15.03
CA PHE A 71 -20.64 -3.60 15.06
C PHE A 71 -20.43 -4.73 16.04
N LEU A 72 -21.33 -4.85 17.02
CA LEU A 72 -21.38 -5.99 17.93
C LEU A 72 -22.65 -6.77 17.66
N THR A 73 -22.52 -8.02 17.23
CA THR A 73 -23.63 -8.87 16.83
C THR A 73 -23.73 -10.10 17.73
N ASP A 74 -24.96 -10.46 18.09
CA ASP A 74 -25.32 -11.64 18.86
C ASP A 74 -25.67 -12.82 17.91
N SER A 75 -25.56 -14.05 18.39
CA SER A 75 -26.16 -15.28 17.83
C SER A 75 -27.60 -15.14 17.30
N LEU A 76 -28.43 -14.28 17.91
CA LEU A 76 -29.80 -14.00 17.47
C LEU A 76 -29.88 -12.96 16.34
N GLY A 77 -28.75 -12.45 15.84
CA GLY A 77 -28.68 -11.42 14.81
C GLY A 77 -28.98 -10.00 15.31
N ARG A 78 -29.03 -9.79 16.63
CA ARG A 78 -29.18 -8.44 17.21
C ARG A 78 -27.86 -7.71 17.11
N THR A 79 -27.88 -6.48 16.58
CA THR A 79 -26.68 -5.67 16.37
C THR A 79 -26.72 -4.40 17.23
N ALA A 80 -25.63 -4.16 17.94
CA ALA A 80 -25.32 -2.86 18.53
C ALA A 80 -24.29 -2.17 17.64
N HIS A 81 -24.49 -0.89 17.38
CA HIS A 81 -23.68 -0.15 16.42
C HIS A 81 -23.15 1.15 17.02
N LYS A 82 -21.88 1.47 16.70
CA LYS A 82 -21.30 2.77 17.03
C LYS A 82 -20.52 3.33 15.85
N PHE A 83 -21.01 4.45 15.32
CA PHE A 83 -20.42 5.18 14.21
C PHE A 83 -19.07 5.80 14.57
N ALA A 84 -18.12 5.72 13.65
CA ALA A 84 -16.78 6.32 13.67
C ALA A 84 -16.08 6.18 15.03
N ALA A 85 -16.20 5.01 15.64
CA ALA A 85 -15.78 4.78 17.01
C ALA A 85 -14.27 4.54 17.16
N PHE A 86 -13.60 4.09 16.09
CA PHE A 86 -12.17 3.78 16.10
C PHE A 86 -11.48 4.29 14.83
N THR A 87 -10.20 4.65 14.92
CA THR A 87 -9.40 5.10 13.78
C THR A 87 -8.14 4.27 13.62
N TYR A 88 -8.00 3.61 12.47
CA TYR A 88 -6.74 2.97 12.10
C TYR A 88 -5.76 3.99 11.53
N LEU A 89 -4.53 3.95 12.06
CA LEU A 89 -3.40 4.73 11.60
C LEU A 89 -2.49 3.81 10.77
N PRO A 90 -2.18 4.17 9.51
CA PRO A 90 -1.35 3.34 8.65
C PRO A 90 0.07 3.27 9.23
N GLY A 91 0.68 2.09 9.14
CA GLY A 91 2.10 1.90 9.46
C GLY A 91 3.01 2.66 8.47
N TRP A 92 4.26 2.89 8.86
CA TRP A 92 5.25 3.57 8.02
C TRP A 92 5.81 2.68 6.89
N LEU A 93 5.74 1.35 7.05
CA LEU A 93 6.28 0.37 6.10
C LEU A 93 5.81 0.56 4.65
N PRO A 94 4.50 0.65 4.33
CA PRO A 94 4.05 0.82 2.94
C PRO A 94 4.55 2.12 2.31
N TYR A 95 4.74 3.17 3.09
CA TYR A 95 5.28 4.43 2.58
C TYR A 95 6.77 4.31 2.29
N ALA A 96 7.53 3.66 3.17
CA ALA A 96 8.96 3.43 2.96
C ALA A 96 9.26 2.54 1.76
N THR A 97 8.47 1.47 1.54
CA THR A 97 8.63 0.61 0.35
C THR A 97 8.34 1.39 -0.93
N THR A 98 7.27 2.19 -0.95
CA THR A 98 6.94 3.04 -2.11
C THR A 98 8.03 4.06 -2.40
N ALA A 99 8.56 4.73 -1.36
CA ALA A 99 9.65 5.69 -1.49
C ALA A 99 10.94 5.02 -2.00
N ALA A 100 11.27 3.83 -1.50
CA ALA A 100 12.44 3.07 -1.94
C ALA A 100 12.35 2.65 -3.42
N LEU A 101 11.18 2.17 -3.86
CA LEU A 101 10.94 1.81 -5.26
C LEU A 101 11.06 3.04 -6.18
N LEU A 102 10.52 4.17 -5.76
CA LEU A 102 10.61 5.42 -6.52
C LEU A 102 12.06 5.90 -6.62
N ALA A 103 12.82 5.83 -5.53
CA ALA A 103 14.24 6.15 -5.53
C ALA A 103 15.04 5.25 -6.49
N LEU A 104 14.81 3.93 -6.45
CA LEU A 104 15.43 2.98 -7.37
C LEU A 104 15.08 3.27 -8.83
N PHE A 105 13.82 3.60 -9.11
CA PHE A 105 13.38 3.99 -10.45
C PHE A 105 14.08 5.28 -10.93
N CYS A 106 14.17 6.31 -10.08
CA CYS A 106 14.87 7.55 -10.41
C CYS A 106 16.36 7.32 -10.67
N VAL A 107 17.04 6.51 -9.84
CA VAL A 107 18.45 6.16 -10.05
C VAL A 107 18.62 5.38 -11.35
N GLY A 108 17.75 4.41 -11.62
CA GLY A 108 17.74 3.65 -12.87
C GLY A 108 17.55 4.55 -14.09
N ALA A 109 16.60 5.48 -14.05
CA ALA A 109 16.37 6.46 -15.12
C ALA A 109 17.59 7.37 -15.32
N LEU A 110 18.18 7.89 -14.24
CA LEU A 110 19.37 8.75 -14.29
C LEU A 110 20.61 8.03 -14.85
N LEU A 111 20.73 6.72 -14.70
CA LEU A 111 21.85 5.95 -15.24
C LEU A 111 21.59 5.43 -16.65
N LEU A 112 20.38 4.94 -16.93
CA LEU A 112 20.03 4.31 -18.21
C LEU A 112 19.77 5.33 -19.31
N VAL A 113 19.14 6.47 -19.01
CA VAL A 113 18.86 7.51 -20.01
C VAL A 113 20.13 8.07 -20.65
N PRO A 114 21.16 8.52 -19.90
CA PRO A 114 22.39 9.01 -20.52
C PRO A 114 23.21 7.91 -21.20
N LEU A 115 23.18 6.66 -20.72
CA LEU A 115 23.81 5.53 -21.42
C LEU A 115 23.10 5.19 -22.74
N TYR A 116 21.77 5.29 -22.77
CA TYR A 116 20.96 5.08 -23.97
C TYR A 116 21.19 6.20 -24.99
N VAL A 117 21.12 7.47 -24.56
CA VAL A 117 21.43 8.63 -25.41
C VAL A 117 22.87 8.56 -25.91
N GLY A 118 23.83 8.24 -25.04
CA GLY A 118 25.23 8.08 -25.40
C GLY A 118 25.48 6.98 -26.44
N ARG A 119 24.78 5.83 -26.33
CA ARG A 119 24.85 4.77 -27.35
C ARG A 119 24.25 5.21 -28.68
N GLY A 120 23.06 5.82 -28.67
CA GLY A 120 22.42 6.33 -29.89
C GLY A 120 23.28 7.36 -30.62
N CYS A 121 23.87 8.32 -29.90
CA CYS A 121 24.78 9.30 -30.49
C CYS A 121 26.05 8.65 -31.09
N ARG A 122 26.56 7.57 -30.48
CA ARG A 122 27.77 6.88 -30.94
C ARG A 122 27.52 6.06 -32.21
N GLU A 123 26.31 5.49 -32.36
CA GLU A 123 25.89 4.77 -33.57
C GLU A 123 25.64 5.72 -34.76
N GLU A 124 25.04 6.89 -34.51
CA GLU A 124 24.84 7.95 -35.51
C GLU A 124 26.17 8.51 -36.04
N LEU A 125 27.12 8.81 -35.15
CA LEU A 125 28.47 9.26 -35.53
C LEU A 125 29.23 8.21 -36.37
N GLY A 126 29.07 6.92 -36.03
CA GLY A 126 29.69 5.82 -36.79
C GLY A 126 29.15 5.70 -38.22
N ARG A 127 27.83 5.85 -38.43
CA ARG A 127 27.23 5.84 -39.78
C ARG A 127 27.65 7.05 -40.62
N GLY A 128 27.75 8.24 -40.02
CA GLY A 128 28.21 9.45 -40.69
C GLY A 128 29.64 9.31 -41.24
N VAL A 129 30.56 8.78 -40.43
CA VAL A 129 31.97 8.61 -40.83
C VAL A 129 32.13 7.55 -41.94
N VAL A 130 31.38 6.44 -41.88
CA VAL A 130 31.41 5.40 -42.94
C VAL A 130 30.86 5.93 -44.27
N SER A 131 29.81 6.77 -44.23
CA SER A 131 29.24 7.37 -45.45
C SER A 131 30.19 8.38 -46.11
N LEU A 132 30.97 9.12 -45.32
CA LEU A 132 32.00 10.04 -45.81
C LEU A 132 33.24 9.32 -46.34
N ALA A 133 33.66 8.22 -45.70
CA ALA A 133 34.77 7.40 -46.17
C ALA A 133 34.46 6.75 -47.53
N ARG A 134 33.23 6.25 -47.73
CA ARG A 134 32.79 5.63 -48.99
C ARG A 134 32.74 6.61 -50.17
N ARG A 135 32.34 7.87 -49.93
CA ARG A 135 32.38 8.91 -50.98
C ARG A 135 33.80 9.32 -51.38
N ARG A 136 34.78 9.18 -50.47
CA ARG A 136 36.17 9.51 -50.76
C ARG A 136 36.82 8.47 -51.67
N THR A 137 36.52 7.20 -51.45
CA THR A 137 37.00 6.07 -52.27
C THR A 137 36.38 6.01 -53.66
N GLU A 138 35.18 6.57 -53.88
CA GLU A 138 34.59 6.69 -55.22
C GLU A 138 35.18 7.85 -56.05
N SER A 139 35.87 8.82 -55.43
CA SER A 139 36.50 9.93 -56.16
C SER A 139 37.92 9.63 -56.67
N GLU A 140 38.51 8.49 -56.27
CA GLU A 140 39.80 7.99 -56.74
C GLU A 140 39.61 6.79 -57.70
N GLY A 141 38.85 6.99 -58.78
CA GLY A 141 38.87 6.07 -59.93
C GLY A 141 40.17 6.20 -60.73
N PRO A 142 40.66 5.12 -61.37
CA PRO A 142 41.99 5.10 -62.00
C PRO A 142 42.06 6.10 -63.16
N ARG A 143 43.03 7.03 -63.10
CA ARG A 143 43.37 7.91 -64.22
C ARG A 143 44.00 7.08 -65.34
N VAL A 144 43.24 6.86 -66.41
CA VAL A 144 43.76 6.35 -67.68
C VAL A 144 44.73 7.39 -68.24
N LEU A 145 46.02 7.04 -68.29
CA LEU A 145 47.06 7.77 -69.03
C LEU A 145 46.84 7.50 -70.53
N VAL A 146 46.46 8.54 -71.27
CA VAL A 146 46.50 8.59 -72.74
C VAL A 146 47.83 9.23 -73.14
#